data_AF-A0A7D6VT27-F1
#
_entry.id   AF-A0A7D6VT27-F1
#
_cell.length_a   1.000
_cell.length_b   1.000
_cell.length_c   1.000
_cell.angle_alpha   90.00
_cell.angle_beta   90.00
_cell.angle_gamma   90.00
#
_symmetry.space_group_name_H-M   'P 1'
#
loop_
_entity.id
_entity.type
_entity.pdbx_description
1 polymer ?
#
loop_
_entity_poly.entity_id
_entity_poly.type
_entity_poly.pdbx_seq_one_letter_code
_entity_poly.pdbx_strand_id
1 'polypeptide(L)' 'MKEVISIIAFTILTIYFLIEFVKSKKIYNLFVVVIALAAIFINTPLAENISKLIENIIVFGILILGFCAIYLGNKEDKKR' A
#
# COMPACT_ATOMS: atom_id res chain seq x y z
N MET A 1 -11.89 -15.54 -8.13
CA MET A 1 -10.74 -15.55 -9.07
C MET A 1 -10.05 -14.18 -9.19
N LYS A 2 -10.78 -13.08 -9.45
CA LYS A 2 -10.18 -11.73 -9.52
C LYS A 2 -9.51 -11.28 -8.21
N GLU A 3 -10.12 -11.57 -7.06
CA GLU A 3 -9.56 -11.28 -5.73
C GLU A 3 -8.25 -12.04 -5.46
N VAL A 4 -8.21 -13.34 -5.81
CA VAL A 4 -7.02 -14.19 -5.62
C VAL A 4 -5.83 -13.67 -6.45
N ILE A 5 -6.07 -13.30 -7.70
CA ILE A 5 -5.03 -12.72 -8.57
C ILE A 5 -4.55 -11.38 -8.00
N SER A 6 -5.46 -10.56 -7.49
CA SER A 6 -5.13 -9.27 -6.88
C SER A 6 -4.29 -9.44 -5.62
N ILE A 7 -4.64 -10.38 -4.75
CA ILE A 7 -3.87 -10.71 -3.53
C ILE A 7 -2.45 -11.15 -3.90
N ILE A 8 -2.29 -12.03 -4.88
CA ILE A 8 -0.97 -12.50 -5.33
C ILE A 8 -0.14 -11.32 -5.87
N ALA A 9 -0.74 -10.47 -6.71
CA ALA A 9 -0.07 -9.29 -7.26
C ALA A 9 0.37 -8.32 -6.16
N PHE A 10 -0.52 -7.98 -5.23
CA PHE A 10 -0.18 -7.09 -4.12
C PHE A 10 0.86 -7.70 -3.17
N THR A 11 0.86 -9.04 -2.99
CA THR A 11 1.87 -9.71 -2.18
C THR A 11 3.25 -9.59 -2.80
N ILE A 12 3.39 -9.83 -4.10
CA ILE A 12 4.64 -9.65 -4.85
C ILE A 12 5.11 -8.18 -4.77
N LEU A 13 4.18 -7.24 -4.98
CA LEU A 13 4.45 -5.81 -4.86
C LEU A 13 4.96 -5.44 -3.46
N THR A 14 4.30 -5.95 -2.42
CA THR A 14 4.69 -5.72 -1.03
C THR A 14 6.11 -6.20 -0.77
N ILE A 15 6.46 -7.42 -1.21
CA ILE A 15 7.80 -7.99 -1.05
C ILE A 15 8.84 -7.12 -1.76
N TYR A 16 8.56 -6.70 -3.00
CA TYR A 16 9.45 -5.84 -3.78
C TYR A 16 9.77 -4.52 -3.04
N PHE A 17 8.73 -3.79 -2.62
CA PHE A 17 8.91 -2.52 -1.90
C PHE A 17 9.52 -2.70 -0.52
N LEU A 18 9.29 -3.84 0.14
CA LEU A 18 9.94 -4.16 1.42
C LEU A 18 11.45 -4.34 1.22
N ILE A 19 11.88 -5.07 0.19
CA ILE A 19 13.30 -5.22 -0.17
C ILE A 19 13.91 -3.86 -0.50
N GLU A 20 13.22 -3.03 -1.27
CA GLU A 20 13.70 -1.71 -1.64
C GLU A 20 13.76 -0.75 -0.44
N PHE A 21 12.81 -0.85 0.48
CA PHE A 21 12.86 -0.16 1.77
C PHE A 21 14.08 -0.56 2.59
N VAL A 22 14.38 -1.86 2.71
CA VAL A 22 15.56 -2.32 3.46
C VAL A 22 16.86 -1.80 2.82
N LYS A 23 16.93 -1.75 1.48
CA LYS A 23 18.12 -1.27 0.75
C LYS A 23 18.31 0.24 0.85
N SER A 24 17.25 1.01 0.62
CA SER A 24 17.32 2.47 0.46
C SER A 24 16.96 3.25 1.72
N LYS A 25 16.27 2.61 2.67
CA LYS A 25 15.68 3.21 3.89
C LYS A 25 14.77 4.41 3.62
N LYS A 26 14.26 4.52 2.38
CA LYS A 26 13.41 5.62 1.94
C LYS A 26 11.99 5.42 2.46
N ILE A 27 11.48 6.40 3.21
CA ILE A 27 10.19 6.31 3.92
C ILE A 27 9.01 6.11 2.96
N TYR A 28 9.06 6.63 1.73
CA TYR A 28 7.96 6.43 0.78
C TYR A 28 7.75 4.95 0.41
N ASN A 29 8.81 4.13 0.40
CA ASN A 29 8.68 2.69 0.17
C ASN A 29 7.89 2.01 1.29
N LEU A 30 8.04 2.48 2.54
CA LEU A 30 7.25 1.99 3.67
C LEU A 30 5.77 2.34 3.51
N PHE A 31 5.45 3.54 3.00
CA PHE A 31 4.07 3.91 2.71
C PHE A 31 3.44 3.03 1.64
N VAL A 32 4.19 2.68 0.58
CA VAL A 32 3.70 1.75 -0.46
C VAL A 32 3.45 0.35 0.14
N VAL A 33 4.31 -0.13 1.04
CA VAL A 33 4.10 -1.41 1.74
C VAL A 33 2.81 -1.38 2.58
N VAL A 34 2.58 -0.31 3.35
CA VAL A 34 1.37 -0.16 4.17
C VAL A 34 0.10 -0.13 3.29
N ILE A 35 0.14 0.58 2.16
CA ILE A 35 -0.95 0.61 1.19
C ILE A 35 -1.23 -0.78 0.63
N ALA A 36 -0.19 -1.51 0.23
CA ALA A 36 -0.34 -2.84 -0.35
C ALA A 36 -0.89 -3.85 0.67
N LEU A 37 -0.48 -3.78 1.94
CA LEU A 37 -1.04 -4.61 3.02
C LEU A 37 -2.52 -4.29 3.29
N ALA A 38 -2.90 -3.01 3.29
CA ALA A 38 -4.29 -2.62 3.46
C ALA A 38 -5.15 -3.09 2.26
N ALA A 39 -4.61 -3.03 1.04
CA ALA A 39 -5.28 -3.56 -0.15
C ALA A 39 -5.43 -5.08 -0.08
N ILE A 40 -4.42 -5.83 0.38
CA ILE A 40 -4.53 -7.28 0.61
C ILE A 40 -5.66 -7.56 1.61
N PHE A 41 -5.67 -6.85 2.75
CA PHE A 41 -6.67 -7.03 3.79
C PHE A 41 -8.10 -6.83 3.28
N ILE A 42 -8.37 -5.74 2.55
CA ILE A 42 -9.70 -5.45 1.97
C ILE A 42 -10.15 -6.54 0.98
N ASN A 43 -9.22 -7.18 0.27
CA ASN A 43 -9.54 -8.25 -0.67
C ASN A 43 -9.65 -9.64 -0.02
N THR A 44 -9.44 -9.75 1.30
CA THR A 44 -9.60 -11.04 2.01
C THR A 44 -11.03 -11.23 2.55
N PRO A 45 -11.48 -12.48 2.75
CA PRO A 45 -12.80 -12.76 3.36
C PRO A 45 -12.98 -12.14 4.75
N LEU A 46 -11.89 -11.83 5.46
CA LEU A 46 -11.92 -11.15 6.75
C LEU A 46 -12.51 -9.74 6.66
N ALA A 47 -12.41 -9.11 5.48
CA ALA A 47 -12.95 -7.78 5.25
C ALA A 47 -14.44 -7.75 4.90
N GLU A 48 -15.05 -8.89 4.53
CA GLU A 48 -16.47 -8.95 4.12
C GLU A 48 -17.43 -8.53 5.24
N ASN A 49 -17.02 -8.70 6.51
CA ASN A 49 -17.83 -8.35 7.68
C ASN A 49 -17.58 -6.93 8.20
N ILE A 50 -16.76 -6.13 7.52
CA ILE A 50 -16.45 -4.77 7.93
C ILE A 50 -17.56 -3.83 7.47
N SER A 51 -17.92 -2.86 8.31
CA SER A 51 -18.91 -1.85 7.92
C SER A 51 -18.38 -0.99 6.75
N LYS A 52 -19.26 -0.63 5.81
CA LYS A 52 -18.95 0.28 4.69
C LYS A 52 -18.28 1.60 5.13
N LEU A 53 -18.61 2.07 6.33
CA LEU A 53 -18.02 3.28 6.89
C LEU A 53 -16.53 3.08 7.20
N ILE A 54 -16.16 1.94 7.79
CA ILE A 54 -14.76 1.61 8.08
C ILE A 54 -14.00 1.35 6.79
N GLU A 55 -14.60 0.64 5.83
CA GLU A 55 -13.99 0.42 4.51
C GLU A 55 -13.64 1.76 3.83
N ASN A 56 -14.58 2.70 3.80
CA ASN A 56 -14.35 4.04 3.23
C ASN A 56 -13.23 4.80 3.96
N ILE A 57 -13.14 4.70 5.29
CA ILE A 57 -12.05 5.33 6.06
C ILE A 57 -10.70 4.73 5.66
N ILE A 58 -10.62 3.40 5.51
CA ILE A 58 -9.39 2.73 5.10
C ILE A 58 -9.00 3.16 3.68
N VAL A 59 -9.95 3.17 2.74
CA VAL A 59 -9.71 3.61 1.35
C VAL A 59 -9.25 5.07 1.31
N PHE A 60 -9.86 5.96 2.09
CA PHE A 60 -9.43 7.35 2.20
C PHE A 60 -8.02 7.48 2.79
N GLY A 61 -7.70 6.68 3.81
CA GLY A 61 -6.35 6.60 4.37
C GLY A 61 -5.31 6.15 3.35
N ILE A 62 -5.64 5.14 2.53
CA ILE A 62 -4.79 4.67 1.43
C ILE A 62 -4.53 5.82 0.43
N LEU A 63 -5.54 6.60 0.06
CA LEU A 63 -5.39 7.74 -0.85
C LEU A 63 -4.41 8.79 -0.29
N ILE A 64 -4.56 9.17 0.99
CA ILE A 64 -3.65 10.13 1.63
C ILE A 64 -2.22 9.58 1.65
N LEU A 65 -2.04 8.31 2.04
CA LEU A 65 -0.72 7.68 2.06
C LEU A 65 -0.11 7.63 0.65
N GLY A 66 -0.92 7.38 -0.38
CA GLY A 66 -0.47 7.41 -1.78
C GLY A 66 0.03 8.79 -2.19
N PHE A 67 -0.71 9.85 -1.86
CA PHE A 67 -0.27 11.23 -2.08
C PHE A 67 1.04 11.54 -1.35
N CYS A 68 1.17 11.12 -0.09
CA CYS A 68 2.40 11.29 0.69
C CYS A 68 3.59 10.54 0.07
N ALA A 69 3.39 9.30 -0.41
CA ALA A 69 4.42 8.50 -1.05
C ALA A 69 4.93 9.18 -2.33
N ILE A 70 4.02 9.64 -3.19
CA ILE A 70 4.36 10.35 -4.44
C ILE A 70 5.09 11.67 -4.12
N TYR A 71 4.58 12.44 -3.17
CA TYR A 71 5.21 13.71 -2.78
C TYR A 71 6.64 13.51 -2.27
N LEU A 72 6.84 12.54 -1.39
CA LEU A 72 8.17 12.23 -0.84
C LEU A 72 9.12 11.65 -1.89
N GLY A 73 8.63 10.76 -2.77
CA GLY A 73 9.41 10.23 -3.89
C GLY A 73 9.94 11.35 -4.78
N ASN A 74 9.05 12.25 -5.23
CA ASN A 74 9.43 13.42 -6.04
C ASN A 74 10.39 14.38 -5.33
N LYS A 75 10.25 14.55 -4.00
CA LYS A 75 11.15 15.41 -3.22
C LYS A 75 12.55 14.81 -3.09
N GLU A 76 12.66 13.49 -2.95
CA GLU A 76 13.96 12.82 -2.91
C GLU A 76 14.64 12.80 -4.26
N ASP A 77 13.91 12.63 -5.36
CA ASP A 77 14.48 12.67 -6.70
C ASP A 77 15.03 14.07 -7.05
N LYS A 78 14.38 15.14 -6.58
CA LYS A 78 14.90 16.52 -6.72
C LYS A 78 16.12 16.84 -5.85
N LYS A 79 16.46 15.99 -4.87
CA LYS A 79 17.62 16.14 -3.99
C LYS A 79 18.85 15.37 -4.47
N ARG A 80 18.70 14.52 -5.49
CA ARG A 80 19.80 13.86 -6.20
C ARG A 80 20.23 14.69 -7.40
#